data_AF-A0A8S9RDD3-F1
#
_entry.id   AF-A0A8S9RDD3-F1
#
_cell.length_a   1.000
_cell.length_b   1.000
_cell.length_c   1.000
_cell.angle_alpha   90.00
_cell.angle_beta   90.00
_cell.angle_gamma   90.00
#
_symmetry.space_group_name_H-M   'P 1'
#
loop_
_entity.id
_entity.type
_entity.pdbx_description
1 polymer ?
#
loop_
_entity_poly.entity_id
_entity_poly.type
_entity_poly.pdbx_seq_one_letter_code
_entity_poly.pdbx_strand_id
1 'polypeptide(L)' 'MKTFVSATILEEALNGRVYVDPLLLEQAVTKKVEKQCAHFYAVTITEVEIISGLVCRVESCSKSKFKVSSPESLPIA' A
#
# COMPACT_ATOMS: atom_id res chain seq x y z
N MET A 1 -16.07 -7.88 -6.22
CA MET A 1 -15.02 -8.73 -6.83
C MET A 1 -13.78 -8.69 -5.96
N LYS A 2 -13.29 -9.84 -5.47
CA LYS A 2 -12.17 -9.93 -4.50
C LYS A 2 -10.82 -9.84 -5.22
N THR A 3 -9.88 -9.10 -4.64
CA THR A 3 -8.48 -8.97 -5.10
C THR A 3 -7.60 -9.88 -4.27
N PHE A 4 -6.71 -10.65 -4.92
CA PHE A 4 -5.77 -11.51 -4.23
C PHE A 4 -4.35 -11.05 -4.60
N VAL A 5 -3.55 -10.82 -3.57
CA VAL A 5 -2.10 -10.62 -3.66
C VAL A 5 -1.49 -11.78 -2.89
N SER A 6 -0.55 -12.50 -3.49
CA SER A 6 0.07 -13.64 -2.82
C SER A 6 0.84 -13.19 -1.58
N ALA A 7 0.94 -14.07 -0.58
CA ALA A 7 1.71 -13.80 0.63
C ALA A 7 3.18 -13.51 0.30
N THR A 8 3.76 -14.26 -0.63
CA THR A 8 5.13 -14.06 -1.12
C THR A 8 5.36 -12.65 -1.63
N ILE A 9 4.46 -12.12 -2.47
CA ILE A 9 4.65 -10.78 -3.04
C ILE A 9 4.53 -9.68 -1.96
N LEU A 10 3.70 -9.90 -0.94
CA LEU A 10 3.61 -8.98 0.18
C LEU A 10 4.90 -9.00 1.03
N GLU A 11 5.44 -10.18 1.30
CA GLU A 11 6.70 -10.35 2.03
C GLU A 11 7.88 -9.73 1.27
N GLU A 12 7.97 -9.96 -0.05
CA GLU A 12 8.99 -9.35 -0.89
C GLU A 12 8.89 -7.82 -0.85
N ALA A 13 7.67 -7.27 -0.80
CA ALA A 13 7.48 -5.83 -0.68
C ALA A 13 7.94 -5.25 0.66
N LEU A 14 7.64 -5.94 1.75
CA LEU A 14 8.07 -5.55 3.10
C LEU A 14 9.59 -5.67 3.28
N ASN A 15 10.23 -6.65 2.61
CA ASN A 15 11.67 -6.88 2.67
C ASN A 15 12.48 -6.03 1.67
N GLY A 16 11.85 -5.07 0.98
CA GLY A 16 12.52 -4.21 -0.01
C GLY A 16 12.99 -4.94 -1.27
N ARG A 17 12.44 -6.12 -1.55
CA ARG A 17 12.74 -6.94 -2.75
C ARG A 17 11.82 -6.61 -3.92
N VAL A 18 10.78 -5.81 -3.71
CA VAL A 18 10.05 -5.14 -4.78
C VAL A 18 10.29 -3.64 -4.71
N TYR A 19 10.19 -2.98 -5.86
CA TYR A 19 10.24 -1.54 -5.91
C TYR A 19 8.95 -0.95 -5.31
N VAL A 20 9.11 -0.10 -4.30
CA VAL A 20 8.01 0.59 -3.61
C VAL A 20 8.17 2.09 -3.83
N ASP A 21 7.21 2.71 -4.51
CA ASP A 21 7.18 4.14 -4.74
C ASP A 21 6.68 4.86 -3.46
N PRO A 22 7.38 5.90 -2.96
CA PRO A 22 6.80 6.74 -1.91
C PRO A 22 5.58 7.49 -2.46
N LEU A 23 4.51 7.52 -1.67
CA LEU A 23 3.30 8.26 -1.96
C LEU A 23 3.02 9.23 -0.82
N LEU A 24 3.03 10.52 -1.12
CA LEU A 24 2.74 11.55 -0.14
C LEU A 24 1.24 11.57 0.19
N LEU A 25 0.91 11.99 1.41
CA LEU A 25 -0.48 12.30 1.76
C LEU A 25 -1.04 13.32 0.74
N GLU A 26 -2.32 13.17 0.40
CA GLU A 26 -3.04 14.00 -0.59
C GLU A 26 -2.57 13.86 -2.05
N GLN A 27 -1.51 13.10 -2.33
CA GLN A 27 -1.05 12.86 -3.69
C GLN A 27 -1.92 11.80 -4.38
N ALA A 28 -2.47 12.16 -5.54
CA ALA A 28 -3.13 11.21 -6.43
C ALA A 28 -2.12 10.57 -7.40
N VAL A 29 -2.29 9.26 -7.66
CA VAL A 29 -1.49 8.54 -8.66
C VAL A 29 -2.40 7.88 -9.68
N THR A 30 -2.09 8.10 -10.95
CA THR A 30 -2.72 7.41 -12.07
C THR A 30 -1.64 6.70 -12.88
N LYS A 31 -1.48 5.39 -12.68
CA LYS A 31 -0.60 4.53 -13.49
C LYS A 31 -1.39 3.35 -14.05
N LYS A 32 -1.07 2.96 -15.29
CA LYS A 32 -1.58 1.73 -15.89
C LYS A 32 -0.89 0.52 -15.24
N VAL A 33 -1.67 -0.47 -14.84
CA VAL A 33 -1.16 -1.75 -14.35
C VAL A 33 -1.13 -2.73 -15.52
N GLU A 34 0.06 -3.22 -15.86
CA GLU A 34 0.20 -4.24 -16.91
C GLU A 34 -0.29 -5.62 -16.41
N LYS A 35 -0.53 -6.54 -17.35
CA LYS A 35 -1.05 -7.88 -17.03
C LYS A 35 -0.13 -8.59 -16.03
N GLN A 36 -0.73 -9.16 -14.97
CA GLN A 36 -0.02 -9.88 -13.90
C GLN A 36 1.05 -9.05 -13.17
N CYS A 37 0.88 -7.72 -13.12
CA CYS A 37 1.75 -6.81 -12.40
C CYS A 37 1.00 -6.12 -11.24
N ALA A 38 1.75 -5.55 -10.30
CA ALA A 38 1.24 -4.68 -9.25
C ALA A 38 2.23 -3.54 -9.02
N HIS A 39 1.70 -2.34 -8.77
CA HIS A 39 2.49 -1.20 -8.29
C HIS A 39 2.37 -1.15 -6.77
N PHE A 40 3.49 -0.93 -6.09
CA PHE A 40 3.55 -0.83 -4.63
C PHE A 40 3.82 0.61 -4.25
N TYR A 41 3.04 1.10 -3.28
CA TYR A 41 3.17 2.45 -2.76
C TYR A 41 3.28 2.39 -1.24
N ALA A 42 4.14 3.23 -0.68
CA ALA A 42 4.25 3.42 0.76
C ALA A 42 3.84 4.85 1.12
N VAL A 43 2.93 4.97 2.09
CA VAL A 43 2.60 6.24 2.73
C VAL A 43 3.26 6.22 4.11
N THR A 44 4.13 7.20 4.36
CA THR A 44 4.72 7.38 5.69
C THR A 44 3.79 8.23 6.53
N ILE A 45 3.42 7.71 7.70
CA ILE A 45 2.67 8.46 8.71
C ILE A 45 3.58 8.62 9.92
N THR A 46 3.75 9.85 10.38
CA THR A 46 4.56 10.18 11.55
C THR A 46 3.81 9.89 12.85
N GLU A 47 4.55 9.69 13.94
CA GLU A 47 3.96 9.48 15.27
C GLU A 47 3.04 10.65 15.68
N VAL A 48 3.42 11.89 15.32
CA VAL A 48 2.63 13.10 15.58
C VAL A 48 1.27 13.04 14.86
N GLU A 49 1.25 12.60 13.61
CA GLU A 49 0.01 12.44 12.83
C GLU A 49 -0.87 11.32 13.39
N ILE A 50 -0.27 10.22 13.84
CA ILE A 50 -1.00 9.12 14.51
C ILE A 50 -1.67 9.63 15.79
N ILE A 51 -0.91 10.31 16.66
CA ILE A 51 -1.42 10.85 17.94
C ILE A 51 -2.50 11.91 17.70
N SER A 52 -2.40 12.67 16.61
CA SER A 52 -3.39 13.66 16.21
C SER A 52 -4.68 13.04 15.65
N GLY A 53 -4.74 11.72 15.50
CA GLY A 53 -5.91 11.01 15.00
C GLY A 53 -6.07 11.10 13.48
N LEU A 54 -4.97 11.13 12.71
CA LEU A 54 -5.02 11.16 11.25
C LEU A 54 -5.85 10.00 10.69
N VAL A 55 -6.79 10.34 9.79
CA VAL A 55 -7.57 9.35 9.04
C VAL A 55 -7.15 9.36 7.58
N CYS A 56 -6.55 8.27 7.11
CA CYS A 56 -6.18 8.11 5.71
C CYS A 56 -7.31 7.41 4.93
N ARG A 57 -7.90 8.10 3.96
CA ARG A 57 -8.84 7.52 3.00
C ARG A 57 -8.12 7.18 1.71
N VAL A 58 -8.21 5.92 1.29
CA VAL A 58 -7.68 5.47 0.01
C VAL A 58 -8.84 5.25 -0.95
N GLU A 59 -8.82 5.93 -2.09
CA GLU A 59 -9.81 5.79 -3.14
C GLU A 59 -9.18 5.24 -4.41
N SER A 60 -9.92 4.39 -5.12
CA SER A 60 -9.56 3.99 -6.47
C SER A 60 -10.74 4.23 -7.41
N CYS A 61 -10.44 4.48 -8.68
CA CYS A 61 -11.47 4.47 -9.71
C CYS A 61 -12.17 3.10 -9.73
N SER A 62 -13.47 3.08 -10.03
CA SER A 62 -14.38 1.93 -9.87
C SER A 62 -13.93 0.58 -10.46
N LYS A 63 -12.95 0.56 -11.37
CA LYS A 63 -12.39 -0.64 -12.01
C LYS A 63 -11.01 -1.05 -11.46
N SER A 64 -10.35 -0.19 -10.69
CA SER A 64 -9.01 -0.40 -10.16
C SER A 64 -9.05 -1.22 -8.87
N LYS A 65 -8.30 -2.31 -8.89
CA LYS A 65 -8.12 -3.26 -7.80
C LYS A 65 -6.93 -2.85 -6.94
N PHE A 66 -7.12 -2.63 -5.64
CA PHE A 66 -6.04 -2.36 -4.70
C PHE A 66 -6.22 -3.12 -3.38
N LYS A 67 -5.16 -3.13 -2.56
CA LYS A 67 -5.14 -3.68 -1.20
C LYS A 67 -4.29 -2.75 -0.33
N VAL A 68 -4.75 -2.46 0.88
CA VAL A 68 -4.00 -1.70 1.89
C VAL A 68 -3.47 -2.68 2.93
N SER A 69 -2.21 -2.52 3.34
CA SER A 69 -1.56 -3.32 4.38
C SER A 69 -0.70 -2.43 5.26
N SER A 70 -0.83 -2.55 6.58
CA SER A 70 0.09 -1.96 7.54
C SER A 70 1.19 -2.98 7.93
N PRO A 71 2.44 -2.53 8.08
CA PRO A 71 3.56 -3.40 8.49
C PRO A 71 3.42 -3.92 9.94
N GLU A 72 2.56 -3.33 10.77
CA GLU A 72 2.25 -3.78 12.15
C GLU A 72 1.49 -5.12 12.23
N SER A 73 1.33 -5.84 11.12
CA SER A 73 0.67 -7.16 11.09
C SER A 73 1.64 -8.35 11.20
N LEU A 74 2.92 -8.13 11.51
CA LEU A 74 3.86 -9.20 11.84
C LEU A 74 3.85 -9.45 13.36
N PRO A 75 3.51 -10.65 13.84
CA PRO A 75 3.60 -10.97 15.26
C PRO A 75 5.06 -10.82 15.71
N ILE A 76 5.24 -10.11 16.83
CA ILE A 76 6.50 -10.09 17.56
C ILE A 76 6.80 -11.55 17.94
N ALA A 77 7.83 -12.12 17.33
CA ALA A 77 8.38 -13.43 17.72
C ALA A 77 9.32 -13.26 18.91
#